data_AF-A0A954GZ53-F1
#
_entry.id   AF-A0A954GZ53-F1
#
_cell.length_a   1.000
_cell.length_b   1.000
_cell.length_c   1.000
_cell.angle_alpha   90.00
_cell.angle_beta   90.00
_cell.angle_gamma   90.00
#
_symmetry.space_group_name_H-M   'P 1'
#
loop_
_entity.id
_entity.type
_entity.pdbx_description
1 polymer ?
#
loop_
_entity_poly.entity_id
_entity_poly.type
_entity_poly.pdbx_seq_one_letter_code
_entity_poly.pdbx_strand_id
1 'polypeptide(L)'
;MAGIFAIDVLSFAVLSNHLHVVVRTRPDVVKTWSDDEVALRWWRLFPQRRDESGAAAEPTEFELNAIRNDTSGLKEKRRRLKDISWFMRCLAEPIARRGNKDDNVTGRFWEGRFKA
;
A
#
# COMPACT_ATOMS: atom_id res chain seq x y z
N MET A 1 -0.10 -7.26 0.31
CA MET A 1 0.69 -6.00 0.26
C MET A 1 2.04 -6.20 -0.39
N ALA A 2 2.83 -7.20 0.05
CA ALA A 2 3.96 -7.70 -0.72
C ALA A 2 3.49 -8.08 -2.14
N GLY A 3 4.20 -7.61 -3.16
CA GLY A 3 3.83 -7.80 -4.57
C GLY A 3 3.00 -6.67 -5.20
N ILE A 4 2.41 -5.74 -4.44
CA ILE A 4 1.74 -4.55 -5.00
C ILE A 4 2.72 -3.40 -5.18
N PHE A 5 3.46 -3.07 -4.11
CA PHE A 5 4.55 -2.11 -4.15
C PHE A 5 5.78 -2.73 -4.82
N ALA A 6 6.62 -1.87 -5.42
CA ALA A 6 7.96 -2.24 -5.83
C ALA A 6 8.95 -2.09 -4.67
N ILE A 7 8.69 -2.88 -3.64
CA ILE A 7 9.47 -2.95 -2.43
C ILE A 7 9.58 -4.42 -2.05
N ASP A 8 10.81 -4.89 -1.93
CA ASP A 8 11.10 -6.23 -1.43
C ASP A 8 11.19 -6.15 0.09
N VAL A 9 10.45 -7.02 0.79
CA VAL A 9 10.61 -7.21 2.23
C VAL A 9 11.63 -8.33 2.43
N LEU A 10 12.80 -7.98 2.95
CA LEU A 10 13.92 -8.92 3.10
C LEU A 10 13.82 -9.68 4.42
N SER A 11 13.43 -8.99 5.49
CA SER A 11 13.16 -9.59 6.80
C SER A 11 12.26 -8.69 7.65
N PHE A 12 11.68 -9.26 8.69
CA PHE A 12 10.91 -8.49 9.68
C PHE A 12 11.02 -9.15 11.07
N ALA A 13 10.80 -8.37 12.12
CA ALA A 13 10.69 -8.84 13.49
C ALA A 13 9.56 -8.09 14.22
N VAL A 14 8.67 -8.85 14.84
CA VAL A 14 7.57 -8.34 15.66
C VAL A 14 7.98 -8.46 17.12
N LEU A 15 8.00 -7.34 17.84
CA LEU A 15 8.30 -7.28 19.27
C LEU A 15 7.08 -6.75 20.03
N SER A 16 7.12 -6.85 21.35
CA SER A 16 6.02 -6.40 22.22
C SER A 16 5.73 -4.91 22.12
N ASN A 17 6.71 -4.09 21.71
CA ASN A 17 6.59 -2.63 21.67
C ASN A 17 6.94 -1.99 20.32
N HIS A 18 7.41 -2.75 19.31
CA HIS A 18 7.70 -2.21 17.98
C HIS A 18 7.81 -3.30 16.90
N LEU A 19 7.82 -2.84 15.64
CA LEU A 19 8.00 -3.66 14.44
C LEU A 19 9.27 -3.20 13.71
N HIS A 20 10.19 -4.13 13.45
CA HIS A 20 11.30 -3.93 12.52
C HIS A 20 10.97 -4.54 11.17
N VAL A 21 11.21 -3.81 10.09
CA VAL A 21 11.07 -4.32 8.71
C VAL A 21 12.30 -3.89 7.91
N VAL A 22 13.05 -4.85 7.38
CA VAL A 22 14.15 -4.59 6.45
C VAL A 22 13.59 -4.67 5.04
N VAL A 23 13.68 -3.57 4.31
CA VAL A 23 13.10 -3.45 2.96
C VAL A 23 14.10 -2.91 1.95
N ARG A 24 13.93 -3.29 0.69
CA ARG A 24 14.66 -2.72 -0.45
C ARG A 24 13.66 -2.12 -1.43
N THR A 25 13.80 -0.84 -1.75
CA THR A 25 13.01 -0.21 -2.82
C THR A 25 13.51 -0.68 -4.19
N ARG A 26 12.60 -0.87 -5.14
CA ARG A 26 12.87 -1.39 -6.49
C ARG A 26 12.43 -0.41 -7.59
N PRO A 27 13.05 0.79 -7.68
CA PRO A 27 12.73 1.74 -8.74
C PRO A 27 13.05 1.21 -10.14
N ASP A 28 13.95 0.24 -10.25
CA ASP A 28 14.26 -0.51 -11.48
C ASP A 28 13.04 -1.28 -12.00
N VAL A 29 12.31 -1.98 -11.12
CA VAL A 29 11.09 -2.73 -11.48
C VAL A 29 9.96 -1.77 -11.88
N VAL A 30 9.84 -0.62 -11.20
CA VAL A 30 8.75 0.35 -11.49
C VAL A 30 8.89 0.97 -12.87
N LYS A 31 10.12 1.05 -13.40
CA LYS A 31 10.36 1.56 -14.75
C LYS A 31 9.84 0.61 -15.82
N THR A 32 9.71 -0.69 -15.53
CA THR A 32 9.23 -1.68 -16.50
C THR A 32 7.71 -1.79 -16.54
N TRP A 33 7.00 -1.25 -15.55
CA TRP A 33 5.54 -1.33 -15.50
C TRP A 33 4.87 -0.48 -16.58
N SER A 34 3.87 -1.05 -17.23
CA SER A 34 2.96 -0.27 -18.06
C SER A 34 2.05 0.61 -17.19
N ASP A 35 1.36 1.54 -17.83
CA ASP A 35 0.35 2.37 -17.17
C ASP A 35 -0.84 1.55 -16.68
N ASP A 36 -1.20 0.48 -17.40
CA ASP A 36 -2.18 -0.52 -16.97
C ASP A 36 -1.75 -1.23 -15.69
N GLU A 37 -0.48 -1.63 -15.62
CA GLU A 37 0.03 -2.33 -14.45
C GLU A 37 0.05 -1.41 -13.21
N VAL A 38 0.41 -0.13 -13.39
CA VAL A 38 0.33 0.88 -12.32
C VAL A 38 -1.12 1.07 -11.86
N ALA A 39 -2.06 1.19 -12.79
CA ALA A 39 -3.48 1.37 -12.47
C ALA A 39 -4.04 0.16 -11.71
N LEU A 40 -3.74 -1.06 -12.16
CA LEU A 40 -4.18 -2.30 -11.51
C LEU A 40 -3.59 -2.45 -10.10
N ARG A 41 -2.28 -2.19 -9.94
CA ARG A 41 -1.62 -2.21 -8.62
C ARG A 41 -2.24 -1.18 -7.68
N TRP A 42 -2.53 0.03 -8.19
CA TRP A 42 -3.20 1.07 -7.41
C TRP A 42 -4.61 0.67 -7.01
N TRP A 43 -5.40 0.10 -7.93
CA TRP A 43 -6.74 -0.40 -7.66
C TRP A 43 -6.74 -1.46 -6.55
N ARG A 44 -5.82 -2.43 -6.62
CA ARG A 44 -5.68 -3.46 -5.58
C ARG A 44 -5.39 -2.89 -4.19
N LEU A 45 -4.75 -1.71 -4.12
CA LEU A 45 -4.42 -1.04 -2.87
C LEU A 45 -5.56 -0.16 -2.35
N PHE A 46 -6.22 0.57 -3.24
CA PHE A 46 -7.29 1.52 -2.92
C PHE A 46 -8.51 1.28 -3.82
N PRO A 47 -9.19 0.13 -3.68
CA PRO A 47 -10.33 -0.18 -4.52
C PRO A 47 -11.55 0.64 -4.10
N GLN A 48 -12.35 1.07 -5.07
CA GLN A 48 -13.64 1.72 -4.80
C GLN A 48 -14.73 0.69 -4.49
N ARG A 49 -14.52 -0.57 -4.89
CA ARG A 49 -15.42 -1.69 -4.60
C ARG A 49 -14.66 -2.86 -4.00
N ARG A 50 -15.28 -3.49 -3.01
CA ARG A 50 -14.76 -4.71 -2.40
C ARG A 50 -15.70 -5.87 -2.68
N ASP A 51 -15.14 -7.07 -2.77
CA ASP A 51 -15.92 -8.29 -2.86
C ASP A 51 -16.47 -8.72 -1.50
N GLU A 52 -17.18 -9.85 -1.47
CA GLU A 52 -17.78 -10.41 -0.25
C GLU A 52 -16.74 -10.77 0.83
N SER A 53 -15.49 -11.04 0.42
CA SER A 53 -14.38 -11.30 1.35
C SER A 53 -13.77 -10.02 1.93
N GLY A 54 -14.19 -8.86 1.44
CA GLY A 54 -13.61 -7.57 1.77
C GLY A 54 -12.30 -7.27 1.03
N ALA A 55 -11.89 -8.11 0.07
CA ALA A 55 -10.74 -7.85 -0.80
C ALA A 55 -11.12 -6.88 -1.93
N ALA A 56 -10.12 -6.37 -2.67
CA ALA A 56 -10.37 -5.54 -3.83
C ALA A 56 -11.13 -6.37 -4.88
N ALA A 57 -12.33 -5.93 -5.28
CA ALA A 57 -13.07 -6.59 -6.36
C ALA A 57 -12.29 -6.46 -7.68
N GLU A 58 -12.51 -7.37 -8.62
CA GLU A 58 -11.94 -7.23 -9.97
C GLU A 58 -12.41 -5.89 -10.60
N PRO A 59 -11.48 -5.06 -11.07
CA PRO A 59 -11.83 -3.76 -11.63
C PRO A 59 -12.48 -3.92 -12.99
N THR A 60 -13.46 -3.08 -13.25
CA THR A 60 -13.97 -2.85 -14.61
C THR A 60 -13.00 -1.98 -15.41
N GLU A 61 -13.09 -2.05 -16.73
CA GLU A 61 -12.29 -1.21 -17.63
C GLU A 61 -12.54 0.28 -17.39
N PHE A 62 -13.77 0.65 -17.02
CA PHE A 62 -14.14 2.01 -16.65
C PHE A 62 -13.38 2.49 -15.40
N GLU A 63 -13.29 1.66 -14.36
CA GLU A 63 -12.57 1.97 -13.12
C GLU A 63 -11.05 2.12 -13.36
N LEU A 64 -10.47 1.26 -14.20
CA LEU A 64 -9.06 1.40 -14.59
C LEU A 64 -8.84 2.64 -15.46
N ASN A 65 -9.75 2.96 -16.38
CA ASN A 65 -9.70 4.17 -17.20
C ASN A 65 -9.73 5.45 -16.35
N ALA A 66 -10.52 5.48 -15.29
CA ALA A 66 -10.54 6.62 -14.36
C ALA A 66 -9.16 6.87 -13.71
N ILE A 67 -8.34 5.83 -13.55
CA ILE A 67 -6.97 5.95 -13.04
C ILE A 67 -5.97 6.27 -14.15
N ARG A 68 -6.06 5.60 -15.31
CA ARG A 68 -5.13 5.75 -16.44
C ARG A 68 -5.24 7.12 -17.12
N ASN A 69 -6.46 7.62 -17.29
CA ASN A 69 -6.72 8.85 -18.04
C ASN A 69 -6.29 10.11 -17.27
N ASP A 70 -6.07 10.01 -15.96
CA ASP A 70 -5.41 11.06 -15.18
C ASP A 70 -3.88 10.90 -15.25
N THR A 71 -3.27 11.49 -16.27
CA THR A 71 -1.82 11.41 -16.51
C THR A 71 -1.01 11.92 -15.32
N SER A 72 -1.46 12.99 -14.65
CA SER A 72 -0.76 13.60 -13.52
C SER A 72 -0.81 12.70 -12.29
N GLY A 73 -2.00 12.20 -11.96
CA GLY A 73 -2.19 11.30 -10.85
C GLY A 73 -1.59 9.93 -11.12
N LEU A 74 -1.51 9.45 -12.37
CA LEU A 74 -0.86 8.19 -12.69
C LEU A 74 0.65 8.25 -12.42
N LYS A 75 1.32 9.37 -12.78
CA LYS A 75 2.72 9.62 -12.43
C LYS A 75 2.93 9.62 -10.92
N GLU A 76 2.04 10.28 -10.17
CA GLU A 76 2.12 10.31 -8.72
C GLU A 76 1.88 8.91 -8.12
N LYS A 77 0.89 8.15 -8.60
CA LYS A 77 0.64 6.76 -8.16
C LYS A 77 1.86 5.87 -8.41
N ARG A 78 2.48 5.97 -9.59
CA ARG A 78 3.74 5.27 -9.92
C ARG A 78 4.87 5.65 -8.96
N ARG A 79 5.00 6.94 -8.59
CA ARG A 79 5.97 7.40 -7.60
C ARG A 79 5.71 6.79 -6.23
N ARG A 80 4.45 6.76 -5.79
CA ARG A 80 4.04 6.23 -4.47
C ARG A 80 4.27 4.73 -4.35
N LEU A 81 4.06 3.97 -5.42
CA LEU A 81 4.23 2.51 -5.40
C LEU A 81 5.69 2.04 -5.19
N LYS A 82 6.67 2.95 -5.20
CA LYS A 82 8.08 2.67 -4.84
C LYS A 82 8.56 3.44 -3.60
N ASP A 83 7.68 4.18 -2.95
CA ASP A 83 8.01 5.06 -1.84
C ASP A 83 7.83 4.31 -0.51
N ILE A 84 8.90 4.26 0.29
CA ILE A 84 8.91 3.55 1.57
C ILE A 84 7.91 4.16 2.56
N SER A 85 7.68 5.47 2.53
CA SER A 85 6.74 6.12 3.45
C SER A 85 5.30 5.77 3.09
N TRP A 86 4.98 5.64 1.81
CA TRP A 86 3.68 5.14 1.36
C TRP A 86 3.47 3.67 1.70
N PHE A 87 4.51 2.84 1.55
CA PHE A 87 4.44 1.45 1.99
C PHE A 87 4.20 1.34 3.49
N MET A 88 4.99 2.06 4.31
CA MET A 88 4.82 2.05 5.75
C MET A 88 3.46 2.60 6.17
N ARG A 89 2.92 3.60 5.49
CA ARG A 89 1.55 4.10 5.73
C ARG A 89 0.51 3.00 5.50
N CYS A 90 0.60 2.30 4.37
CA CYS A 90 -0.33 1.22 4.05
C CYS A 90 -0.15 -0.01 4.95
N LEU A 91 1.05 -0.23 5.52
CA LEU A 91 1.32 -1.31 6.45
C LEU A 91 0.78 -0.97 7.84
N ALA A 92 1.00 0.27 8.29
CA ALA A 92 0.69 0.72 9.64
C ALA A 92 -0.81 0.95 9.88
N GLU A 93 -1.56 1.47 8.89
CA GLU A 93 -2.98 1.82 9.07
C GLU A 93 -3.87 0.61 9.40
N PRO A 94 -3.81 -0.53 8.67
CA PRO A 94 -4.65 -1.68 8.99
C PRO A 94 -4.32 -2.27 10.37
N ILE A 95 -3.04 -2.30 10.75
CA ILE A 95 -2.59 -2.77 12.06
C ILE A 95 -3.13 -1.84 13.15
N ALA A 96 -2.99 -0.53 12.99
CA ALA A 96 -3.47 0.45 13.96
C ALA A 96 -4.99 0.38 14.14
N ARG A 97 -5.73 0.30 13.03
CA ARG A 97 -7.19 0.20 13.05
C ARG A 97 -7.65 -1.09 13.73
N ARG A 98 -6.96 -2.21 13.46
CA ARG A 98 -7.29 -3.50 14.05
C ARG A 98 -6.96 -3.55 15.54
N GLY A 99 -5.75 -3.13 15.93
CA GLY A 99 -5.32 -3.11 17.33
C GLY A 99 -6.23 -2.23 18.19
N ASN A 100 -6.50 -1.00 17.76
CA ASN A 100 -7.44 -0.13 18.48
C ASN A 100 -8.84 -0.74 18.61
N LYS A 101 -9.32 -1.43 17.56
CA LYS A 101 -10.62 -2.10 17.60
C LYS A 101 -10.63 -3.27 18.57
N ASP A 102 -9.58 -4.09 18.57
CA ASP A 102 -9.46 -5.26 19.45
C ASP A 102 -9.36 -4.82 20.93
N ASP A 103 -8.73 -3.68 21.20
CA ASP A 103 -8.63 -3.07 22.54
C ASP A 103 -9.85 -2.21 22.92
N ASN A 104 -10.82 -2.04 22.00
CA ASN A 104 -11.99 -1.16 22.15
C ASN A 104 -11.63 0.30 22.53
N VAL A 105 -10.52 0.81 21.98
CA VAL A 105 -10.05 2.19 22.19
C VAL A 105 -10.05 2.99 20.89
N THR A 106 -9.88 4.30 21.04
CA THR A 106 -9.67 5.22 19.92
C THR A 106 -8.40 6.02 20.12
N GLY A 107 -7.83 6.56 19.04
CA GLY A 107 -6.64 7.42 19.11
C GLY A 107 -5.43 6.82 18.40
N ARG A 108 -4.23 7.28 18.78
CA ARG A 108 -2.97 6.85 18.17
C ARG A 108 -2.57 5.46 18.65
N PHE A 109 -2.38 4.56 17.69
CA PHE A 109 -1.76 3.25 17.92
C PHE A 109 -0.22 3.32 17.88
N TRP A 110 0.33 4.05 16.90
CA TRP A 110 1.77 4.24 16.74
C TRP A 110 2.23 5.60 17.30
N GLU A 111 3.42 5.63 17.90
CA GLU A 111 3.98 6.80 18.60
C GLU A 111 4.30 7.97 17.65
N GLY A 112 4.61 7.69 16.38
CA GLY A 112 4.96 8.69 15.37
C GLY A 112 5.33 8.12 14.01
N ARG A 113 6.20 8.82 13.27
CA ARG A 113 6.75 8.31 12.00
C ARG A 113 7.72 7.16 12.29
N PHE A 114 7.78 6.19 11.37
CA PHE A 114 8.82 5.17 11.41
C PHE A 114 10.22 5.82 11.40
N LYS A 115 11.17 5.16 12.08
CA LYS A 115 12.59 5.49 12.05
C LYS A 115 13.24 4.64 10.95
N ALA A 116 13.99 5.28 10.07
CA ALA A 116 14.61 4.66 8.88
C ALA A 116 16.13 4.73 8.99
#